data_AF-R9GS49-F1
#
_entry.id   AF-R9GS49-F1
#
_cell.length_a   1.000
_cell.length_b   1.000
_cell.length_c   1.000
_cell.angle_alpha   90.00
_cell.angle_beta   90.00
_cell.angle_gamma   90.00
#
_symmetry.space_group_name_H-M   'P 1'
#
loop_
_entity.id
_entity.type
_entity.pdbx_description
1 polymer ?
#
loop_
_entity_poly.entity_id
_entity_poly.type
_entity_poly.pdbx_seq_one_letter_code
_entity_poly.pdbx_strand_id
1 'polypeptide(L)'
;MLVHIKLFQTMKLTQYCIFILFFSSWGFSYAQTSVIKIKKGESWYGGLVNEAHKMPFKDGYSFNLFANTGTNQASPLLLSTNGRYIWSDAPFEFTVKGDQLLLLNATAPILIDSMGRTLKEAYIKASKDHFPSKGILPDTLLFFRPQYNTWIELVYNQNQTDIIKYAHDIIANGFPTGVLMIDDNW
;
A
#
# COMPACT_ATOMS: atom_id res chain seq x y z
N MET A 1 -86.85 -21.65 -17.75
CA MET A 1 -86.33 -20.38 -18.30
C MET A 1 -85.15 -19.93 -17.43
N LEU A 2 -84.26 -19.08 -17.97
CA LEU A 2 -83.08 -18.47 -17.30
C LEU A 2 -83.45 -17.82 -15.94
N VAL A 3 -82.59 -17.53 -14.95
CA VAL A 3 -81.10 -17.48 -14.79
C VAL A 3 -80.78 -17.57 -13.26
N HIS A 4 -79.59 -17.84 -12.67
CA HIS A 4 -78.17 -18.00 -13.08
C HIS A 4 -77.45 -19.04 -12.16
N ILE A 5 -76.10 -19.05 -12.15
CA ILE A 5 -75.22 -19.74 -11.18
C ILE A 5 -74.27 -18.72 -10.53
N LYS A 6 -73.89 -18.91 -9.26
CA LYS A 6 -72.62 -18.41 -8.68
C LYS A 6 -71.98 -19.44 -7.76
N LEU A 7 -70.98 -20.17 -8.27
CA LEU A 7 -69.99 -20.84 -7.42
C LEU A 7 -68.82 -19.86 -7.20
N PHE A 8 -68.37 -19.71 -5.95
CA PHE A 8 -67.08 -19.09 -5.66
C PHE A 8 -65.98 -20.14 -5.85
N GLN A 9 -65.05 -19.91 -6.77
CA GLN A 9 -63.77 -20.61 -6.82
C GLN A 9 -62.73 -19.79 -6.05
N THR A 10 -62.18 -20.35 -4.97
CA THR A 10 -61.01 -19.78 -4.29
C THR A 10 -59.72 -20.34 -4.90
N MET A 11 -58.81 -19.44 -5.24
CA MET A 11 -57.61 -19.75 -6.02
C MET A 11 -56.55 -20.45 -5.15
N LYS A 12 -55.95 -21.53 -5.65
CA LYS A 12 -54.68 -22.06 -5.11
C LYS A 12 -53.52 -21.35 -5.80
N LEU A 13 -52.74 -20.58 -5.04
CA LEU A 13 -51.49 -19.99 -5.53
C LEU A 13 -50.40 -21.06 -5.57
N THR A 14 -49.98 -21.48 -6.76
CA THR A 14 -48.83 -22.36 -6.93
C THR A 14 -47.55 -21.52 -6.97
N GLN A 15 -46.79 -21.52 -5.87
CA GLN A 15 -45.54 -20.79 -5.75
C GLN A 15 -44.42 -21.48 -6.56
N TYR A 16 -43.96 -20.83 -7.63
CA TYR A 16 -42.79 -21.26 -8.39
C TYR A 16 -41.51 -20.62 -7.81
N CYS A 17 -40.76 -21.40 -7.01
CA CYS A 17 -39.46 -20.98 -6.51
C CYS A 17 -38.37 -21.19 -7.58
N ILE A 18 -38.00 -20.12 -8.30
CA ILE A 18 -36.87 -20.16 -9.24
C ILE A 18 -35.56 -20.09 -8.45
N PHE A 19 -34.84 -21.22 -8.35
CA PHE A 19 -33.48 -21.26 -7.81
C PHE A 19 -32.49 -20.73 -8.86
N ILE A 20 -32.01 -19.50 -8.69
CA ILE A 20 -30.89 -18.96 -9.47
C ILE A 20 -29.59 -19.47 -8.87
N LEU A 21 -28.99 -20.49 -9.50
CA LEU A 21 -27.66 -20.97 -9.17
C LEU A 21 -26.60 -19.94 -9.63
N PHE A 22 -26.21 -19.05 -8.72
CA PHE A 22 -25.00 -18.27 -8.87
C PHE A 22 -23.78 -19.20 -8.81
N PHE A 23 -23.32 -19.66 -9.98
CA PHE A 23 -21.99 -20.23 -10.13
C PHE A 23 -20.96 -19.13 -9.82
N SER A 24 -20.46 -19.11 -8.59
CA SER A 24 -19.23 -18.40 -8.27
C SER A 24 -18.09 -19.15 -8.95
N SER A 25 -17.61 -18.60 -10.06
CA SER A 25 -16.34 -19.01 -10.66
C SER A 25 -15.22 -18.57 -9.73
N TRP A 26 -14.79 -19.48 -8.85
CA TRP A 26 -13.55 -19.33 -8.06
C TRP A 26 -12.36 -19.34 -9.03
N GLY A 27 -12.06 -18.16 -9.57
CA GLY A 27 -10.95 -17.95 -10.48
C GLY A 27 -9.63 -18.17 -9.75
N PHE A 28 -8.97 -19.30 -10.03
CA PHE A 28 -7.58 -19.48 -9.66
C PHE A 28 -6.73 -18.44 -10.41
N SER A 29 -6.34 -17.37 -9.71
CA SER A 29 -5.38 -16.39 -10.22
C SER A 29 -4.01 -17.05 -10.35
N TYR A 30 -3.70 -17.52 -11.55
CA TYR A 30 -2.33 -17.90 -11.91
C TYR A 30 -1.41 -16.68 -11.85
N ALA A 31 -0.18 -16.89 -11.39
CA ALA A 31 0.80 -15.84 -11.23
C ALA A 31 1.07 -15.11 -12.57
N GLN A 32 0.74 -13.82 -12.63
CA GLN A 32 0.91 -13.03 -13.84
C GLN A 32 2.40 -12.74 -14.09
N THR A 33 2.84 -12.99 -15.34
CA THR A 33 4.12 -12.50 -15.87
C THR A 33 3.84 -11.35 -16.83
N SER A 34 4.65 -10.29 -16.79
CA SER A 34 4.52 -9.15 -17.70
C SER A 34 5.91 -8.62 -18.09
N VAL A 35 6.09 -8.27 -19.36
CA VAL A 35 7.38 -7.80 -19.90
C VAL A 35 7.21 -6.37 -20.41
N ILE A 36 7.90 -5.44 -19.77
CA ILE A 36 7.80 -4.01 -20.07
C ILE A 36 9.08 -3.56 -20.77
N LYS A 37 8.97 -3.15 -22.03
CA LYS A 37 10.10 -2.55 -22.75
C LYS A 37 10.51 -1.24 -22.08
N ILE A 38 11.79 -1.10 -21.74
CA ILE A 38 12.42 0.13 -21.27
C ILE A 38 12.73 0.99 -22.50
N LYS A 39 12.32 2.26 -22.48
CA LYS A 39 12.51 3.21 -23.59
C LYS A 39 13.94 3.76 -23.55
N LYS A 40 14.46 4.22 -24.69
CA LYS A 40 15.80 4.85 -24.75
C LYS A 40 15.85 6.06 -23.80
N GLY A 41 16.83 6.07 -22.89
CA GLY A 41 17.01 7.11 -21.87
C GLY A 41 16.05 7.04 -20.68
N GLU A 42 15.22 5.99 -20.58
CA GLU A 42 14.34 5.77 -19.43
C GLU A 42 15.07 5.10 -18.27
N SER A 43 14.75 5.54 -17.06
CA SER A 43 15.28 5.03 -15.79
C SER A 43 14.15 4.70 -14.82
N TRP A 44 14.26 3.58 -14.12
CA TRP A 44 13.25 3.08 -13.19
C TRP A 44 13.72 3.13 -11.72
N TYR A 45 12.76 3.38 -10.83
CA TYR A 45 12.90 3.59 -9.38
C TYR A 45 11.72 2.93 -8.65
N GLY A 46 11.73 2.90 -7.31
CA GLY A 46 10.62 2.41 -6.49
C GLY A 46 10.94 1.08 -5.82
N GLY A 47 9.93 0.28 -5.47
CA GLY A 47 10.13 -1.01 -4.80
C GLY A 47 10.51 -0.88 -3.33
N LEU A 48 11.72 -0.40 -3.01
CA LEU A 48 12.33 -0.52 -1.68
C LEU A 48 13.10 0.72 -1.22
N VAL A 49 12.98 1.06 0.07
CA VAL A 49 13.66 2.22 0.66
C VAL A 49 15.16 1.98 0.85
N ASN A 50 15.57 0.86 1.46
CA ASN A 50 16.98 0.58 1.76
C ASN A 50 17.84 0.38 0.49
N GLU A 51 17.21 -0.04 -0.62
CA GLU A 51 17.86 -0.26 -1.92
C GLU A 51 17.99 1.03 -2.77
N ALA A 52 17.54 2.19 -2.27
CA ALA A 52 17.59 3.47 -3.01
C ALA A 52 18.98 3.82 -3.57
N HIS A 53 20.05 3.40 -2.89
CA HIS A 53 21.44 3.56 -3.32
C HIS A 53 21.81 2.79 -4.61
N LYS A 54 20.98 1.84 -5.05
CA LYS A 54 21.13 1.09 -6.32
C LYS A 54 20.24 1.64 -7.45
N MET A 55 19.49 2.72 -7.19
CA MET A 55 18.62 3.35 -8.18
C MET A 55 19.36 4.47 -8.97
N PRO A 56 19.00 4.75 -10.23
CA PRO A 56 18.04 4.00 -11.06
C PRO A 56 18.50 2.57 -11.34
N PHE A 57 17.54 1.65 -11.40
CA PHE A 57 17.84 0.23 -11.58
C PHE A 57 18.57 -0.03 -12.90
N LYS A 58 19.57 -0.90 -12.84
CA LYS A 58 20.44 -1.29 -13.96
C LYS A 58 20.23 -2.76 -14.31
N ASP A 59 20.71 -3.17 -15.47
CA ASP A 59 20.71 -4.57 -15.90
C ASP A 59 21.28 -5.50 -14.82
N GLY A 60 20.61 -6.64 -14.61
CA GLY A 60 20.90 -7.58 -13.53
C GLY A 60 20.31 -7.22 -12.15
N TYR A 61 19.71 -6.03 -11.97
CA TYR A 61 18.95 -5.77 -10.73
C TYR A 61 17.69 -6.63 -10.67
N SER A 62 17.47 -7.30 -9.54
CA SER A 62 16.31 -8.15 -9.28
C SER A 62 15.87 -8.01 -7.82
N PHE A 63 14.57 -8.00 -7.57
CA PHE A 63 14.01 -8.10 -6.22
C PHE A 63 12.65 -8.79 -6.21
N ASN A 64 12.42 -9.64 -5.21
CA ASN A 64 11.13 -10.28 -4.95
C ASN A 64 10.50 -9.68 -3.68
N LEU A 65 9.34 -9.03 -3.82
CA LEU A 65 8.65 -8.32 -2.74
C LEU A 65 7.81 -9.24 -1.82
N PHE A 66 7.66 -10.54 -2.12
CA PHE A 66 6.86 -11.44 -1.31
C PHE A 66 7.51 -11.68 0.06
N ALA A 67 6.79 -11.28 1.12
CA ALA A 67 7.24 -11.37 2.52
C ALA A 67 8.63 -10.73 2.80
N ASN A 68 9.09 -9.84 1.93
CA ASN A 68 10.43 -9.27 1.98
C ASN A 68 10.41 -7.77 1.68
N THR A 69 10.68 -6.96 2.70
CA THR A 69 10.69 -5.50 2.61
C THR A 69 12.10 -4.89 2.52
N GLY A 70 13.12 -5.70 2.23
CA GLY A 70 14.52 -5.24 2.19
C GLY A 70 14.99 -4.66 3.51
N THR A 71 14.66 -5.35 4.61
CA THR A 71 14.92 -4.99 6.03
C THR A 71 14.31 -3.66 6.53
N ASN A 72 13.39 -3.04 5.78
CA ASN A 72 12.69 -1.82 6.19
C ASN A 72 11.31 -1.72 5.51
N GLN A 73 11.13 -0.76 4.61
CA GLN A 73 9.89 -0.48 3.91
C GLN A 73 10.02 -0.81 2.41
N ALA A 74 8.97 -1.44 1.89
CA ALA A 74 8.82 -1.73 0.47
C ALA A 74 7.36 -1.52 0.01
N SER A 75 7.17 -1.34 -1.29
CA SER A 75 5.87 -1.08 -1.93
C SER A 75 5.84 -1.69 -3.34
N PRO A 76 4.73 -2.30 -3.79
CA PRO A 76 4.52 -2.77 -5.16
C PRO A 76 4.32 -1.62 -6.17
N LEU A 77 5.18 -0.60 -6.11
CA LEU A 77 5.18 0.59 -6.95
C LEU A 77 6.55 0.75 -7.61
N LEU A 78 6.59 0.78 -8.94
CA LEU A 78 7.76 1.21 -9.70
C LEU A 78 7.45 2.47 -10.52
N LEU A 79 8.41 3.39 -10.60
CA LEU A 79 8.26 4.73 -11.18
C LEU A 79 9.33 4.96 -12.25
N SER A 80 8.94 5.58 -13.37
CA SER A 80 9.82 5.86 -14.51
C SER A 80 10.04 7.36 -14.74
N THR A 81 11.25 7.74 -15.15
CA THR A 81 11.57 9.11 -15.61
C THR A 81 10.67 9.59 -16.74
N ASN A 82 10.18 8.68 -17.58
CA ASN A 82 9.37 8.98 -18.76
C ASN A 82 7.87 9.01 -18.43
N GLY A 83 7.50 9.24 -17.16
CA GLY A 83 6.12 9.48 -16.75
C GLY A 83 5.23 8.23 -16.67
N ARG A 84 5.85 7.05 -16.56
CA ARG A 84 5.15 5.77 -16.35
C ARG A 84 5.21 5.35 -14.89
N TYR A 85 4.21 4.59 -14.44
CA TYR A 85 4.32 3.80 -13.23
C TYR A 85 3.76 2.38 -13.42
N ILE A 86 4.16 1.50 -12.52
CA ILE A 86 3.67 0.13 -12.39
C ILE A 86 3.12 0.01 -10.96
N TRP A 87 1.91 -0.50 -10.81
CA TRP A 87 1.28 -0.76 -9.52
C TRP A 87 0.68 -2.18 -9.48
N SER A 88 0.60 -2.75 -8.28
CA SER A 88 -0.30 -3.87 -7.98
C SER A 88 -0.73 -3.81 -6.52
N ASP A 89 -1.94 -4.29 -6.21
CA ASP A 89 -2.43 -4.34 -4.82
C ASP A 89 -1.83 -5.51 -4.01
N ALA A 90 -0.98 -6.34 -4.63
CA ALA A 90 -0.20 -7.39 -4.00
C ALA A 90 1.29 -7.28 -4.38
N PRO A 91 2.20 -7.93 -3.61
CA PRO A 91 3.60 -8.05 -4.00
C PRO A 91 3.80 -8.70 -5.36
N PHE A 92 4.92 -8.37 -6.00
CA PHE A 92 5.42 -9.04 -7.20
C PHE A 92 6.95 -9.12 -7.16
N GLU A 93 7.52 -9.94 -8.03
CA GLU A 93 8.95 -9.96 -8.29
C GLU A 93 9.25 -9.14 -9.54
N PHE A 94 10.37 -8.41 -9.55
CA PHE A 94 10.79 -7.64 -10.72
C PHE A 94 12.28 -7.76 -11.00
N THR A 95 12.64 -7.77 -12.27
CA THR A 95 14.04 -7.90 -12.74
C THR A 95 14.28 -7.01 -13.96
N VAL A 96 15.34 -6.23 -13.93
CA VAL A 96 15.84 -5.52 -15.13
C VAL A 96 16.77 -6.45 -15.90
N LYS A 97 16.43 -6.70 -17.17
CA LYS A 97 17.18 -7.57 -18.08
C LYS A 97 17.37 -6.88 -19.43
N GLY A 98 18.57 -6.35 -19.68
CA GLY A 98 18.89 -5.50 -20.82
C GLY A 98 17.97 -4.28 -20.89
N ASP A 99 17.14 -4.20 -21.93
CA ASP A 99 16.15 -3.15 -22.14
C ASP A 99 14.70 -3.59 -21.80
N GLN A 100 14.56 -4.57 -20.90
CA GLN A 100 13.29 -5.07 -20.40
C GLN A 100 13.22 -4.99 -18.88
N LEU A 101 12.07 -4.58 -18.36
CA LEU A 101 11.67 -4.76 -16.98
C LEU A 101 10.68 -5.94 -16.95
N LEU A 102 11.14 -7.07 -16.42
CA LEU A 102 10.36 -8.27 -16.20
C LEU A 102 9.61 -8.13 -14.88
N LEU A 103 8.33 -8.45 -14.88
CA LEU A 103 7.48 -8.56 -13.70
C LEU A 103 7.00 -10.02 -13.62
N LEU A 104 7.23 -10.66 -12.48
CA LEU A 104 7.04 -12.09 -12.27
C LEU A 104 6.24 -12.32 -10.99
N ASN A 105 5.66 -13.53 -10.88
CA ASN A 105 5.05 -14.05 -9.66
C ASN A 105 3.87 -13.23 -9.10
N ALA A 106 3.32 -12.26 -9.84
CA ALA A 106 2.29 -11.34 -9.35
C ALA A 106 0.95 -12.05 -9.10
N THR A 107 0.42 -11.93 -7.88
CA THR A 107 -0.84 -12.59 -7.45
C THR A 107 -2.08 -11.71 -7.55
N ALA A 108 -1.89 -10.40 -7.80
CA ALA A 108 -2.93 -9.45 -8.17
C ALA A 108 -2.58 -8.82 -9.54
N PRO A 109 -3.53 -8.16 -10.22
CA PRO A 109 -3.27 -7.55 -11.53
C PRO A 109 -2.11 -6.55 -11.50
N ILE A 110 -1.27 -6.60 -12.53
CA ILE A 110 -0.29 -5.55 -12.79
C ILE A 110 -0.96 -4.42 -13.58
N LEU A 111 -1.02 -3.23 -12.98
CA LEU A 111 -1.46 -1.99 -13.63
C LEU A 111 -0.24 -1.22 -14.14
N ILE A 112 -0.32 -0.68 -15.35
CA ILE A 112 0.73 0.12 -15.98
C ILE A 112 0.11 1.40 -16.53
N ASP A 113 0.51 2.55 -16.00
CA ASP A 113 0.16 3.85 -16.58
C ASP A 113 1.27 4.38 -17.49
N SER A 114 0.91 5.22 -18.46
CA SER A 114 1.87 5.91 -19.34
C SER A 114 1.37 7.30 -19.77
N MET A 115 0.54 7.95 -18.95
CA MET A 115 -0.10 9.22 -19.26
C MET A 115 0.72 10.45 -18.81
N GLY A 116 1.65 10.27 -17.87
CA GLY A 116 2.60 11.30 -17.46
C GLY A 116 3.77 11.46 -18.45
N ARG A 117 4.61 12.47 -18.20
CA ARG A 117 5.83 12.78 -18.95
C ARG A 117 7.10 12.78 -18.10
N THR A 118 6.96 12.90 -16.77
CA THR A 118 8.07 13.00 -15.81
C THR A 118 7.88 12.08 -14.61
N LEU A 119 8.97 11.75 -13.92
CA LEU A 119 8.95 10.96 -12.66
C LEU A 119 7.97 11.55 -11.62
N LYS A 120 7.89 12.88 -11.55
CA LYS A 120 6.99 13.61 -10.65
C LYS A 120 5.51 13.39 -11.01
N GLU A 121 5.18 13.42 -12.30
CA GLU A 121 3.82 13.15 -12.79
C GLU A 121 3.42 11.69 -12.54
N ALA A 122 4.32 10.74 -12.78
CA ALA A 122 4.10 9.32 -12.49
C ALA A 122 3.77 9.11 -11.00
N TYR A 123 4.57 9.66 -10.09
CA TYR A 123 4.33 9.56 -8.65
C TYR A 123 3.03 10.24 -8.21
N ILE A 124 2.76 11.47 -8.69
CA ILE A 124 1.54 12.20 -8.33
C ILE A 124 0.28 11.46 -8.82
N LYS A 125 0.32 10.83 -9.99
CA LYS A 125 -0.81 10.01 -10.47
C LYS A 125 -0.95 8.72 -9.67
N ALA A 126 0.14 7.95 -9.47
CA ALA A 126 0.11 6.73 -8.67
C ALA A 126 -0.44 6.98 -7.24
N SER A 127 -0.02 8.08 -6.61
CA SER A 127 -0.54 8.46 -5.29
C SER A 127 -2.02 8.83 -5.33
N LYS A 128 -2.50 9.59 -6.32
CA LYS A 128 -3.94 9.92 -6.44
C LYS A 128 -4.81 8.69 -6.67
N ASP A 129 -4.31 7.74 -7.46
CA ASP A 129 -5.08 6.59 -7.93
C ASP A 129 -5.09 5.43 -6.91
N HIS A 130 -3.99 5.21 -6.18
CA HIS A 130 -3.79 3.99 -5.38
C HIS A 130 -3.50 4.22 -3.88
N PHE A 131 -2.85 5.33 -3.52
CA PHE A 131 -2.51 5.66 -2.13
C PHE A 131 -2.73 7.16 -1.83
N PRO A 132 -3.98 7.64 -1.91
CA PRO A 132 -4.28 9.05 -1.69
C PRO A 132 -4.02 9.45 -0.24
N SER A 133 -3.35 10.59 -0.06
CA SER A 133 -3.22 11.19 1.28
C SER A 133 -4.61 11.49 1.85
N LYS A 134 -4.83 11.14 3.11
CA LYS A 134 -6.07 11.42 3.84
C LYS A 134 -6.31 12.92 4.08
N GLY A 135 -5.33 13.79 3.80
CA GLY A 135 -5.37 15.22 4.10
C GLY A 135 -5.27 15.58 5.59
N ILE A 136 -5.18 14.57 6.45
CA ILE A 136 -5.03 14.70 7.91
C ILE A 136 -3.53 14.76 8.23
N LEU A 137 -3.10 15.81 8.94
CA LEU A 137 -1.76 15.89 9.50
C LEU A 137 -1.66 15.04 10.79
N PRO A 138 -0.47 14.50 11.12
CA PRO A 138 -0.14 14.13 12.50
C PRO A 138 -0.31 15.32 13.46
N ASP A 139 -0.32 15.06 14.77
CA ASP A 139 -0.44 16.13 15.77
C ASP A 139 0.61 17.24 15.53
N THR A 140 0.16 18.49 15.56
CA THR A 140 0.99 19.64 15.19
C THR A 140 2.15 19.87 16.16
N LEU A 141 2.08 19.35 17.39
CA LEU A 141 3.18 19.36 18.35
C LEU A 141 4.40 18.58 17.83
N LEU A 142 4.22 17.54 17.00
CA LEU A 142 5.32 16.78 16.39
C LEU A 142 6.15 17.63 15.40
N PHE A 143 5.58 18.74 14.89
CA PHE A 143 6.24 19.65 13.96
C PHE A 143 6.71 20.96 14.63
N PHE A 144 6.03 21.41 15.67
CA PHE A 144 6.28 22.71 16.32
C PHE A 144 6.93 22.63 17.71
N ARG A 145 7.19 21.43 18.24
CA ARG A 145 7.92 21.19 19.49
C ARG A 145 9.00 20.13 19.29
N PRO A 146 10.01 20.07 20.18
CA PRO A 146 10.92 18.92 20.23
C PRO A 146 10.15 17.62 20.49
N GLN A 147 10.71 16.52 20.00
CA GLN A 147 10.30 15.16 20.34
C GLN A 147 11.42 14.57 21.20
N TYR A 148 11.08 14.13 22.41
CA TYR A 148 12.02 13.52 23.35
C TYR A 148 11.75 12.02 23.40
N ASN A 149 12.73 11.21 23.01
CA ASN A 149 12.64 9.75 22.96
C ASN A 149 13.35 9.13 24.17
N THR A 150 12.70 8.18 24.86
CA THR A 150 13.21 7.63 26.13
C THR A 150 14.24 6.51 25.96
N TRP A 151 14.39 5.90 24.77
CA TRP A 151 15.36 4.82 24.53
C TRP A 151 16.82 5.27 24.69
N ILE A 152 17.15 6.54 24.43
CA ILE A 152 18.52 7.04 24.61
C ILE A 152 18.99 7.08 26.08
N GLU A 153 18.05 7.17 27.03
CA GLU A 153 18.32 7.22 28.48
C GLU A 153 18.02 5.87 29.15
N LEU A 154 16.84 5.30 28.89
CA LEU A 154 16.32 4.11 29.60
C LEU A 154 16.55 2.81 28.82
N VAL A 155 16.85 2.90 27.52
CA VAL A 155 16.94 1.77 26.57
C VAL A 155 15.69 0.88 26.64
N TYR A 156 15.74 -0.22 27.41
CA TYR A 156 14.64 -1.18 27.57
C TYR A 156 14.04 -1.19 28.99
N ASN A 157 14.51 -0.34 29.91
CA ASN A 157 13.99 -0.22 31.28
C ASN A 157 12.89 0.85 31.37
N GLN A 158 11.95 0.85 30.42
CA GLN A 158 10.85 1.81 30.40
C GLN A 158 9.95 1.58 31.62
N ASN A 159 9.80 2.60 32.47
CA ASN A 159 8.96 2.51 33.67
C ASN A 159 8.49 3.88 34.14
N GLN A 160 7.36 3.92 34.86
CA GLN A 160 6.71 5.18 35.22
C GLN A 160 7.59 6.13 36.05
N THR A 161 8.42 5.61 36.96
CA THR A 161 9.27 6.45 37.82
C THR A 161 10.31 7.19 36.97
N ASP A 162 11.03 6.46 36.12
CA ASP A 162 12.13 7.04 35.36
C ASP A 162 11.65 7.89 34.17
N ILE A 163 10.49 7.58 33.58
CA ILE A 163 9.89 8.44 32.53
C ILE A 163 9.34 9.75 33.12
N ILE A 164 8.75 9.73 34.32
CA ILE A 164 8.36 10.97 35.02
C ILE A 164 9.62 11.78 35.39
N LYS A 165 10.68 11.13 35.89
CA LYS A 165 11.97 11.78 36.15
C LYS A 165 12.54 12.44 34.88
N TYR A 166 12.61 11.71 33.77
CA TYR A 166 13.09 12.22 32.48
C TYR A 166 12.28 13.43 31.98
N ALA A 167 10.95 13.39 32.13
CA ALA A 167 10.07 14.52 31.81
C ALA A 167 10.34 15.78 32.68
N HIS A 168 10.70 15.60 33.95
CA HIS A 168 11.13 16.69 34.83
C HIS A 168 12.55 17.19 34.50
N ASP A 169 13.48 16.29 34.20
CA ASP A 169 14.88 16.62 33.89
C ASP A 169 15.01 17.47 32.62
N ILE A 170 14.17 17.25 31.61
CA ILE A 170 14.04 18.12 30.42
C ILE A 170 13.84 19.59 30.85
N ILE A 171 12.87 19.83 31.75
CA ILE A 171 12.53 21.18 32.22
C ILE A 171 13.62 21.73 33.14
N ALA A 172 14.18 20.89 34.02
CA ALA A 172 15.23 21.28 34.97
C ALA A 172 16.54 21.70 34.26
N ASN A 173 16.85 21.11 33.11
CA ASN A 173 17.99 21.49 32.26
C ASN A 173 17.66 22.63 31.28
N GLY A 174 16.48 23.26 31.39
CA GLY A 174 16.11 24.43 30.60
C GLY A 174 15.63 24.15 29.17
N PHE A 175 15.39 22.88 28.81
CA PHE A 175 14.80 22.54 27.51
C PHE A 175 13.28 22.82 27.51
N PRO A 176 12.70 23.25 26.37
CA PRO A 176 11.28 23.55 26.29
C PRO A 176 10.42 22.28 26.27
N THR A 177 9.18 22.36 26.76
CA THR A 177 8.22 21.26 26.69
C THR A 177 7.91 20.84 25.25
N GLY A 178 7.64 19.55 25.05
CA GLY A 178 7.38 18.95 23.75
C GLY A 178 6.70 17.59 23.85
N VAL A 179 6.79 16.79 22.79
CA VAL A 179 6.17 15.46 22.75
C VAL A 179 7.12 14.44 23.37
N LEU A 180 6.62 13.62 24.29
CA LEU A 180 7.36 12.52 24.89
C LEU A 180 7.03 11.22 24.14
N MET A 181 8.05 10.62 23.52
CA MET A 181 7.99 9.34 22.83
C MET A 181 8.55 8.28 23.78
N ILE A 182 7.63 7.57 24.45
CA ILE A 182 7.94 6.37 25.22
C ILE A 182 8.23 5.25 24.21
N ASP A 183 9.38 4.60 24.35
CA ASP A 183 9.81 3.53 23.45
C ASP A 183 9.29 2.14 23.87
N ASP A 184 9.80 1.07 23.23
CA ASP A 184 9.36 -0.30 23.47
C ASP A 184 9.63 -0.83 24.90
N ASN A 185 8.84 -1.83 25.32
CA ASN A 185 8.91 -2.49 26.64
C ASN A 185 8.41 -1.66 27.86
N TRP A 186 7.50 -0.69 27.63
CA TRP A 186 6.67 -0.04 28.67
C TRP A 186 5.46 -0.90 29.10
#